data_AF-A0A834D5V4-F1
#
_entry.id   AF-A0A834D5V4-F1
#
_cell.length_a   1.000
_cell.length_b   1.000
_cell.length_c   1.000
_cell.angle_alpha   90.00
_cell.angle_beta   90.00
_cell.angle_gamma   90.00
#
_symmetry.space_group_name_H-M   'P 1'
#
loop_
_entity.id
_entity.type
_entity.pdbx_description
1 polymer ?
#
loop_
_entity_poly.entity_id
_entity_poly.type
_entity_poly.pdbx_seq_one_letter_code
_entity_poly.pdbx_strand_id
1 'polypeptide(L)'
;MGLPRFGRPKGFEGDSSPNLYVANCGPAVGLSYDSIASVFSAFGELKGVFAADDSGARVIVSYRDESSATAALEAFDGHPCPDLGGRSLHIRYSVIQPTSQIDKVACLQGQVNDSVPVSLMASELNIPGLYLLQDFVSIKEEETRNVNTRRKLGELPSFVSLILERISSFPNLDDSANIVLDQLTVNEYPTGVGLSPHVDTHSAFEGFIFSLSLAGPCIMEFRQYAECAWLPNHTSSPSMKMQSPEDDKSFLRRAIYLPPRSMLLLSGEARYAWHHYIPHHKIDLVKDSVIRRGSRRVSFTFRKVRTGPCQCEFPQYCDSQR
;
A
#
# COMPACT_ATOMS: atom_id res chain seq x y z
N MET A 1 18.94 20.63 -10.39
CA MET A 1 18.36 20.35 -9.06
C MET A 1 17.03 21.07 -8.98
N GLY A 2 15.92 20.36 -8.71
CA GLY A 2 14.60 20.98 -8.61
C GLY A 2 14.44 21.71 -7.27
N LEU A 3 13.68 22.81 -7.25
CA LEU A 3 13.32 23.53 -6.03
C LEU A 3 12.63 22.58 -5.02
N PRO A 4 12.88 22.70 -3.71
CA PRO A 4 12.19 21.89 -2.70
C PRO A 4 10.69 22.14 -2.78
N ARG A 5 9.90 21.06 -2.82
CA ARG A 5 8.44 21.12 -2.74
C ARG A 5 8.01 20.95 -1.30
N PHE A 6 6.90 21.55 -0.91
CA PHE A 6 6.42 21.49 0.47
C PHE A 6 4.92 21.14 0.51
N GLY A 7 4.45 20.56 1.61
CA GLY A 7 3.07 20.11 1.77
C GLY A 7 2.60 20.12 3.21
N ARG A 8 1.29 19.95 3.40
CA ARG A 8 0.71 19.83 4.76
C ARG A 8 1.18 18.54 5.44
N PRO A 9 1.47 18.58 6.76
CA PRO A 9 1.65 17.38 7.57
C PRO A 9 0.46 16.43 7.43
N LYS A 10 0.69 15.12 7.44
CA LYS A 10 -0.36 14.09 7.43
C LYS A 10 -0.49 13.49 8.82
N GLY A 11 -1.39 14.04 9.63
CA GLY A 11 -1.66 13.67 11.02
C GLY A 11 -2.78 14.54 11.60
N PHE A 12 -3.28 14.20 12.79
CA PHE A 12 -4.23 15.06 13.53
C PHE A 12 -3.65 16.46 13.73
N GLU A 13 -4.51 17.48 13.87
CA GLU A 13 -4.10 18.87 14.07
C GLU A 13 -3.02 19.00 15.16
N GLY A 14 -1.80 19.41 14.80
CA GLY A 14 -0.76 19.75 15.79
C GLY A 14 0.65 19.22 15.55
N ASP A 15 0.93 18.44 14.50
CA ASP A 15 2.31 17.96 14.26
C ASP A 15 3.28 19.14 14.01
N SER A 16 4.24 19.33 14.93
CA SER A 16 5.29 20.35 14.81
C SER A 16 6.21 20.06 13.63
N SER A 17 6.74 21.12 13.03
CA SER A 17 7.68 20.99 11.92
C SER A 17 8.63 22.19 11.89
N PRO A 18 9.90 22.02 11.50
CA PRO A 18 10.81 23.14 11.38
C PRO A 18 10.49 24.04 10.16
N ASN A 19 9.51 23.68 9.32
CA ASN A 19 9.11 24.51 8.19
C ASN A 19 7.69 25.05 8.38
N LEU A 20 7.53 26.31 8.03
CA LEU A 20 6.29 27.06 8.14
C LEU A 20 5.82 27.48 6.76
N TYR A 21 4.59 27.13 6.43
CA TYR A 21 3.86 27.75 5.34
C TYR A 21 3.31 29.10 5.81
N VAL A 22 3.72 30.17 5.15
CA VAL A 22 3.34 31.54 5.51
C VAL A 22 2.58 32.16 4.35
N ALA A 23 1.28 32.34 4.52
CA ALA A 23 0.44 33.05 3.56
C ALA A 23 0.47 34.56 3.80
N ASN A 24 0.08 35.31 2.77
CA ASN A 24 0.07 36.78 2.77
C ASN A 24 1.48 37.39 2.92
N CYS A 25 2.49 36.62 2.50
CA CYS A 25 3.91 36.89 2.66
C CYS A 25 4.65 36.41 1.41
N GLY A 26 5.33 37.31 0.69
CA GLY A 26 6.07 36.98 -0.52
C GLY A 26 6.19 38.14 -1.54
N PRO A 27 6.92 37.94 -2.64
CA PRO A 27 7.21 39.00 -3.61
C PRO A 27 5.98 39.64 -4.26
N ALA A 28 4.93 38.85 -4.54
CA ALA A 28 3.70 39.36 -5.16
C ALA A 28 2.90 40.29 -4.23
N VAL A 29 3.19 40.26 -2.93
CA VAL A 29 2.61 41.18 -1.94
C VAL A 29 3.60 42.27 -1.48
N GLY A 30 4.72 42.43 -2.20
CA GLY A 30 5.70 43.49 -1.98
C GLY A 30 6.81 43.16 -0.98
N LEU A 31 6.99 41.89 -0.58
CA LEU A 31 8.01 41.47 0.38
C LEU A 31 9.07 40.61 -0.30
N SER A 32 10.34 41.02 -0.23
CA SER A 32 11.46 40.22 -0.74
C SER A 32 11.77 39.04 0.19
N TYR A 33 12.37 37.97 -0.35
CA TYR A 33 12.81 36.84 0.48
C TYR A 33 13.81 37.26 1.56
N ASP A 34 14.69 38.22 1.27
CA ASP A 34 15.68 38.72 2.23
C ASP A 34 15.01 39.49 3.39
N SER A 35 14.02 40.33 3.10
CA SER A 35 13.24 41.02 4.13
C SER A 35 12.50 40.02 5.02
N ILE A 36 11.90 38.99 4.43
CA ILE A 36 11.22 37.92 5.17
C ILE A 36 12.22 37.15 6.04
N ALA A 37 13.38 36.76 5.48
CA ALA A 37 14.42 36.05 6.21
C ALA A 37 14.95 36.87 7.40
N SER A 38 15.17 38.17 7.21
CA SER A 38 15.63 39.06 8.27
C SER A 38 14.66 39.09 9.45
N VAL A 39 13.35 39.15 9.21
CA VAL A 39 12.33 39.17 10.27
C VAL A 39 12.24 37.82 10.98
N PHE A 40 12.20 36.73 10.22
CA PHE A 40 12.05 35.39 10.80
C PHE A 40 13.33 34.88 11.49
N SER A 41 14.51 35.42 11.18
CA SER A 41 15.77 35.06 11.86
C SER A 41 15.81 35.45 13.34
N ALA A 42 14.91 36.32 13.80
CA ALA A 42 14.81 36.69 15.22
C ALA A 42 14.44 35.49 16.14
N PHE A 43 13.82 34.46 15.58
CA PHE A 43 13.37 33.28 16.33
C PHE A 43 14.38 32.13 16.29
N GLY A 44 15.34 32.16 15.37
CA GLY A 44 16.36 31.12 15.23
C GLY A 44 17.03 31.09 13.87
N GLU A 45 17.96 30.15 13.69
CA GLU A 45 18.74 30.03 12.46
C GLU A 45 17.89 29.47 11.31
N LEU A 46 17.81 30.22 10.20
CA LEU A 46 17.07 29.82 9.00
C LEU A 46 17.94 28.95 8.09
N LYS A 47 17.36 27.86 7.57
CA LYS A 47 17.85 27.17 6.37
C LYS A 47 17.57 27.99 5.12
N GLY A 48 16.47 28.75 5.12
CA GLY A 48 16.13 29.66 4.03
C GLY A 48 14.64 29.97 3.94
N VAL A 49 14.32 30.88 3.01
CA VAL A 49 12.95 31.23 2.61
C VAL A 49 12.76 30.83 1.16
N PHE A 50 11.69 30.09 0.88
CA PHE A 50 11.42 29.50 -0.43
C PHE A 50 10.02 29.90 -0.91
N ALA A 51 9.80 29.91 -2.22
CA ALA A 51 8.44 30.03 -2.77
C ALA A 51 7.60 28.82 -2.34
N ALA A 52 6.40 29.05 -1.82
CA ALA A 52 5.48 27.94 -1.49
C ALA A 52 4.73 27.43 -2.72
N ASP A 53 4.44 28.32 -3.66
CA ASP A 53 3.78 28.08 -4.93
C ASP A 53 4.13 29.20 -5.94
N ASP A 54 3.62 29.09 -7.16
CA ASP A 54 3.88 30.07 -8.23
C ASP A 54 3.09 31.38 -8.06
N SER A 55 2.30 31.54 -6.99
CA SER A 55 1.52 32.77 -6.76
C SER A 55 2.39 33.95 -6.33
N GLY A 56 3.56 33.66 -5.75
CA GLY A 56 4.44 34.67 -5.16
C GLY A 56 3.86 35.37 -3.92
N ALA A 57 2.67 35.00 -3.45
CA ALA A 57 2.00 35.59 -2.28
C ALA A 57 2.15 34.73 -1.01
N ARG A 58 2.83 33.58 -1.13
CA ARG A 58 3.08 32.63 -0.06
C ARG A 58 4.52 32.14 -0.11
N VAL A 59 5.10 31.92 1.05
CA VAL A 59 6.46 31.40 1.21
C VAL A 59 6.52 30.24 2.19
N ILE A 60 7.61 29.50 2.11
CA ILE A 60 8.02 28.56 3.14
C ILE A 60 9.22 29.13 3.87
N VAL A 61 9.10 29.29 5.18
CA VAL A 61 10.23 29.62 6.06
C VAL A 61 10.71 28.33 6.69
N SER A 62 11.98 27.98 6.50
CA SER A 62 12.57 26.74 7.03
C SER A 62 13.63 27.06 8.06
N TYR A 63 13.43 26.57 9.29
CA TYR A 63 14.37 26.68 10.40
C TYR A 63 15.29 25.46 10.49
N ARG A 64 16.38 25.60 11.25
CA ARG A 64 17.22 24.46 11.63
C ARG A 64 16.57 23.57 12.68
N ASP A 65 15.83 24.16 13.60
CA ASP A 65 15.18 23.49 14.73
C ASP A 65 13.67 23.76 14.78
N GLU A 66 12.92 22.83 15.37
CA GLU A 66 11.46 22.92 15.50
C GLU A 66 11.02 23.99 16.49
N SER A 67 11.78 24.20 17.57
CA SER A 67 11.48 25.22 18.59
C SER A 67 11.38 26.63 18.00
N SER A 68 12.27 26.98 17.08
CA SER A 68 12.26 28.27 16.39
C SER A 68 11.02 28.44 15.52
N ALA A 69 10.60 27.38 14.84
CA ALA A 69 9.39 27.39 14.03
C ALA A 69 8.12 27.53 14.89
N THR A 70 8.06 26.85 16.03
CA THR A 70 6.97 27.00 17.00
C THR A 70 6.89 28.43 17.53
N ALA A 71 8.02 28.99 17.97
CA ALA A 71 8.08 30.35 18.50
C ALA A 71 7.64 31.40 17.46
N ALA A 72 8.07 31.24 16.20
CA ALA A 72 7.66 32.11 15.11
C ALA A 72 6.17 31.97 14.77
N LEU A 73 5.63 30.74 14.79
CA LEU A 73 4.20 30.49 14.56
C LEU A 73 3.35 31.17 15.65
N GLU A 74 3.71 31.00 16.92
CA GLU A 74 2.99 31.59 18.05
C GLU A 74 3.04 33.13 18.02
N ALA A 75 4.18 33.70 17.64
CA ALA A 75 4.35 35.15 17.58
C ALA A 75 3.63 35.82 16.40
N PHE A 76 3.54 35.15 15.24
CA PHE A 76 3.09 35.79 13.99
C PHE A 76 1.79 35.23 13.39
N ASP A 77 1.32 34.02 13.73
CA ASP A 77 0.05 33.52 13.18
C ASP A 77 -1.12 34.37 13.68
N GLY A 78 -1.89 34.96 12.76
CA GLY A 78 -3.04 35.81 13.07
C GLY A 78 -2.70 37.20 13.62
N HIS A 79 -1.43 37.49 13.92
CA HIS A 79 -1.00 38.77 14.51
C HIS A 79 -0.40 39.72 13.47
N PRO A 80 -0.66 41.04 13.53
CA PRO A 80 -0.04 42.02 12.64
C PRO A 80 1.48 42.10 12.87
N CYS A 81 2.27 42.00 11.80
CA CYS A 81 3.72 42.16 11.84
C CYS A 81 4.14 43.53 11.28
N PRO A 82 4.57 44.50 12.11
CA PRO A 82 4.96 45.85 11.64
C PRO A 82 6.08 45.82 10.60
N ASP A 83 7.09 44.98 10.81
CA ASP A 83 8.26 44.86 9.95
C ASP A 83 7.96 44.24 8.58
N LEU A 84 6.76 43.64 8.44
CA LEU A 84 6.23 43.13 7.18
C LEU A 84 5.02 43.94 6.71
N GLY A 85 5.03 45.25 6.98
CA GLY A 85 4.01 46.21 6.52
C GLY A 85 2.71 46.17 7.31
N GLY A 86 2.74 45.75 8.58
CA GLY A 86 1.59 45.69 9.48
C GLY A 86 0.58 44.58 9.13
N ARG A 87 0.99 43.60 8.34
CA ARG A 87 0.13 42.54 7.80
C ARG A 87 -0.06 41.42 8.81
N SER A 88 -1.28 40.92 8.93
CA SER A 88 -1.53 39.64 9.61
C SER A 88 -1.13 38.49 8.69
N LEU A 89 -0.29 37.60 9.20
CA LEU A 89 0.16 36.41 8.51
C LEU A 89 -0.75 35.23 8.88
N HIS A 90 -0.87 34.27 7.98
CA HIS A 90 -1.48 32.98 8.30
C HIS A 90 -0.43 31.90 8.16
N ILE A 91 -0.08 31.30 9.29
CA ILE A 91 1.04 30.39 9.43
C ILE A 91 0.52 29.00 9.79
N ARG A 92 1.06 28.00 9.10
CA ARG A 92 0.81 26.59 9.38
C ARG A 92 2.11 25.82 9.27
N TYR A 93 2.26 24.74 10.03
CA TYR A 93 3.37 23.81 9.82
C TYR A 93 3.31 23.21 8.41
N SER A 94 4.49 22.98 7.85
CA SER A 94 4.69 22.41 6.52
C SER A 94 5.86 21.45 6.52
N VAL A 95 5.74 20.36 5.77
CA VAL A 95 6.81 19.37 5.61
C VAL A 95 7.41 19.47 4.21
N ILE A 96 8.70 19.18 4.09
CA ILE A 96 9.37 19.03 2.79
C ILE A 96 8.76 17.82 2.09
N GLN A 97 8.21 18.02 0.90
CA GLN A 97 7.86 16.95 -0.03
C GLN A 97 9.13 16.54 -0.80
N PRO A 98 9.55 15.27 -0.70
CA PRO A 98 10.80 14.83 -1.32
C PRO A 98 10.73 14.93 -2.85
N THR A 99 11.65 15.72 -3.41
CA THR A 99 11.77 16.02 -4.85
C THR A 99 12.73 15.08 -5.58
N SER A 100 13.50 14.24 -4.88
CA SER A 100 14.38 13.22 -5.47
C SER A 100 13.90 11.79 -5.14
N GLN A 101 14.26 10.82 -6.00
CA GLN A 101 13.89 9.41 -5.82
C GLN A 101 14.58 8.76 -4.60
N ILE A 102 15.72 9.30 -4.15
CA ILE A 102 16.52 8.78 -3.03
C ILE A 102 15.90 9.22 -1.69
N ASP A 103 15.47 10.49 -1.58
CA ASP A 103 14.88 11.03 -0.34
C ASP A 103 13.47 10.46 -0.05
N LYS A 104 12.79 9.91 -1.06
CA LYS A 104 11.53 9.19 -0.87
C LYS A 104 11.72 7.88 -0.12
N VAL A 105 12.86 7.20 -0.30
CA VAL A 105 13.14 5.93 0.39
C VAL A 105 13.36 6.19 1.88
N ALA A 106 14.14 7.23 2.24
CA ALA A 106 14.40 7.58 3.64
C ALA A 106 13.16 8.08 4.38
N CYS A 107 12.31 8.90 3.75
CA CYS A 107 11.08 9.40 4.39
C CYS A 107 9.97 8.33 4.45
N LEU A 108 9.88 7.44 3.45
CA LEU A 108 9.02 6.24 3.56
C LEU A 108 9.54 5.34 4.68
N GLN A 109 10.84 5.06 4.79
CA GLN A 109 11.39 4.26 5.89
C GLN A 109 11.05 4.82 7.28
N GLY A 110 10.95 6.15 7.44
CA GLY A 110 10.49 6.77 8.70
C GLY A 110 8.98 6.69 8.98
N GLN A 111 8.13 6.55 7.95
CA GLN A 111 6.68 6.33 8.08
C GLN A 111 6.28 4.84 8.02
N VAL A 112 7.27 3.96 7.81
CA VAL A 112 7.08 2.56 7.52
C VAL A 112 7.78 1.74 8.62
N ASN A 113 7.34 1.95 9.86
CA ASN A 113 7.62 0.98 10.93
C ASN A 113 6.71 -0.27 10.83
N ASP A 114 5.87 -0.37 9.78
CA ASP A 114 4.97 -1.51 9.52
C ASP A 114 5.14 -2.15 8.12
N SER A 115 6.20 -1.84 7.33
CA SER A 115 6.43 -2.64 6.10
C SER A 115 7.04 -3.99 6.43
N VAL A 116 6.36 -5.02 5.96
CA VAL A 116 6.92 -6.35 5.83
C VAL A 116 7.87 -6.36 4.63
N PRO A 117 9.07 -6.96 4.74
CA PRO A 117 9.94 -7.18 3.59
C PRO A 117 9.20 -7.90 2.47
N VAL A 118 9.35 -7.40 1.23
CA VAL A 118 8.67 -7.94 0.06
C VAL A 118 9.62 -8.81 -0.74
N SER A 119 9.27 -10.08 -0.89
CA SER A 119 10.02 -11.05 -1.68
C SER A 119 9.67 -10.98 -3.17
N LEU A 120 10.66 -11.30 -4.01
CA LEU A 120 10.45 -11.43 -5.46
C LEU A 120 10.16 -12.88 -5.87
N MET A 121 10.47 -13.83 -4.99
CA MET A 121 10.31 -15.27 -5.22
C MET A 121 9.40 -15.86 -4.13
N ALA A 122 8.50 -16.76 -4.51
CA ALA A 122 7.61 -17.44 -3.57
C ALA A 122 8.38 -18.32 -2.58
N SER A 123 9.50 -18.92 -3.01
CA SER A 123 10.36 -19.76 -2.16
C SER A 123 10.97 -18.99 -0.98
N GLU A 124 11.25 -17.70 -1.13
CA GLU A 124 11.76 -16.85 -0.04
C GLU A 124 10.71 -16.65 1.07
N LEU A 125 9.43 -16.86 0.74
CA LEU A 125 8.35 -16.72 1.71
C LEU A 125 8.20 -17.92 2.62
N ASN A 126 8.81 -19.08 2.38
CA ASN A 126 8.64 -20.27 3.24
C ASN A 126 7.16 -20.53 3.66
N ILE A 127 6.22 -20.34 2.73
CA ILE A 127 4.80 -20.70 2.90
C ILE A 127 4.58 -21.99 2.10
N PRO A 128 4.33 -23.13 2.76
CA PRO A 128 4.05 -24.39 2.07
C PRO A 128 2.86 -24.26 1.11
N GLY A 129 3.03 -24.73 -0.13
CA GLY A 129 2.01 -24.67 -1.17
C GLY A 129 1.88 -23.32 -1.90
N LEU A 130 2.79 -22.38 -1.67
CA LEU A 130 2.85 -21.11 -2.39
C LEU A 130 3.91 -21.15 -3.52
N TYR A 131 3.50 -20.90 -4.76
CA TYR A 131 4.41 -20.84 -5.91
C TYR A 131 4.12 -19.63 -6.81
N LEU A 132 5.16 -19.02 -7.37
CA LEU A 132 5.04 -17.90 -8.32
C LEU A 132 5.87 -18.21 -9.57
N LEU A 133 5.20 -18.30 -10.72
CA LEU A 133 5.84 -18.44 -12.03
C LEU A 133 5.74 -17.12 -12.78
N GLN A 134 6.89 -16.51 -13.10
CA GLN A 134 6.95 -15.27 -13.85
C GLN A 134 6.91 -15.54 -15.36
N ASP A 135 6.45 -14.55 -16.14
CA ASP A 135 6.28 -14.64 -17.60
C ASP A 135 5.55 -15.90 -18.08
N PHE A 136 4.53 -16.31 -17.32
CA PHE A 136 3.66 -17.45 -17.61
C PHE A 136 2.87 -17.26 -18.91
N VAL A 137 2.53 -16.02 -19.24
CA VAL A 137 1.95 -15.63 -20.53
C VAL A 137 2.88 -14.68 -21.27
N SER A 138 2.83 -14.71 -22.59
CA SER A 138 3.52 -13.76 -23.46
C SER A 138 2.79 -12.40 -23.48
N ILE A 139 3.48 -11.37 -23.97
CA ILE A 139 2.90 -10.02 -24.14
C ILE A 139 1.67 -10.08 -25.06
N LYS A 140 1.73 -10.86 -26.15
CA LYS A 140 0.63 -11.00 -27.11
C LYS A 140 -0.63 -11.62 -26.48
N GLU A 141 -0.45 -12.61 -25.59
CA GLU A 141 -1.55 -13.24 -24.86
C GLU A 141 -2.14 -12.33 -23.77
N GLU A 142 -1.35 -11.43 -23.21
CA GLU A 142 -1.82 -10.42 -22.26
C GLU A 142 -2.72 -9.33 -22.92
N GLU A 143 -2.53 -9.07 -24.21
CA GLU A 143 -3.29 -8.08 -24.99
C GLU A 143 -4.68 -8.57 -25.43
N THR A 144 -4.91 -9.89 -25.54
CA THR A 144 -6.23 -10.45 -25.88
C THR A 144 -7.20 -10.35 -24.69
N ARG A 145 -8.07 -9.34 -24.69
CA ARG A 145 -9.04 -9.09 -23.60
C ARG A 145 -10.46 -8.87 -24.11
N ASN A 146 -11.33 -9.87 -23.95
CA ASN A 146 -12.77 -9.74 -24.17
C ASN A 146 -13.54 -10.34 -23.00
N VAL A 147 -14.19 -9.51 -22.17
CA VAL A 147 -15.08 -9.95 -21.09
C VAL A 147 -16.39 -9.16 -21.14
N ASN A 148 -17.53 -9.86 -21.16
CA ASN A 148 -18.88 -9.30 -21.13
C ASN A 148 -19.55 -9.64 -19.78
N THR A 149 -19.92 -8.62 -19.00
CA THR A 149 -20.25 -8.72 -17.57
C THR A 149 -21.73 -8.99 -17.25
N ARG A 150 -22.59 -9.31 -18.23
CA ARG A 150 -24.06 -9.37 -18.03
C ARG A 150 -24.70 -10.75 -18.02
N ARG A 151 -23.94 -11.86 -17.93
CA ARG A 151 -24.51 -13.22 -17.98
C ARG A 151 -23.74 -14.18 -17.06
N LYS A 152 -24.40 -15.18 -16.48
CA LYS A 152 -23.76 -16.47 -16.15
C LYS A 152 -23.56 -17.20 -17.49
N LEU A 153 -22.32 -17.62 -17.79
CA LEU A 153 -21.83 -17.74 -19.18
C LEU A 153 -21.53 -19.18 -19.67
N GLY A 154 -21.97 -20.22 -18.97
CA GLY A 154 -21.70 -21.60 -19.40
C GLY A 154 -20.26 -22.03 -19.08
N GLU A 155 -19.62 -22.75 -20.01
CA GLU A 155 -18.22 -23.18 -19.89
C GLU A 155 -17.24 -22.00 -19.79
N LEU A 156 -15.99 -22.27 -19.38
CA LEU A 156 -14.96 -21.25 -19.36
C LEU A 156 -14.75 -20.66 -20.78
N PRO A 157 -14.60 -19.34 -20.91
CA PRO A 157 -14.44 -18.71 -22.22
C PRO A 157 -13.27 -19.31 -23.01
N SER A 158 -13.47 -19.60 -24.31
CA SER A 158 -12.45 -20.27 -25.13
C SER A 158 -11.10 -19.56 -25.18
N PHE A 159 -11.06 -18.23 -24.99
CA PHE A 159 -9.79 -17.49 -24.98
C PHE A 159 -8.87 -17.86 -23.81
N VAL A 160 -9.38 -18.50 -22.75
CA VAL A 160 -8.55 -18.99 -21.64
C VAL A 160 -8.08 -20.43 -21.83
N SER A 161 -8.45 -21.13 -22.91
CA SER A 161 -8.09 -22.54 -23.11
C SER A 161 -6.57 -22.76 -23.07
N LEU A 162 -5.81 -21.88 -23.73
CA LEU A 162 -4.35 -21.95 -23.76
C LEU A 162 -3.73 -21.70 -22.38
N ILE A 163 -4.38 -20.86 -21.55
CA ILE A 163 -3.96 -20.62 -20.17
C ILE A 163 -4.21 -21.88 -19.33
N LEU A 164 -5.35 -22.54 -19.51
CA LEU A 164 -5.68 -23.80 -18.82
C LEU A 164 -4.70 -24.92 -19.20
N GLU A 165 -4.36 -25.06 -20.49
CA GLU A 165 -3.34 -26.01 -20.96
C GLU A 165 -1.97 -25.75 -20.31
N ARG A 166 -1.56 -24.49 -20.19
CA ARG A 166 -0.32 -24.15 -19.50
C ARG A 166 -0.37 -24.41 -18.00
N ILE A 167 -1.54 -24.24 -17.36
CA ILE A 167 -1.70 -24.56 -15.94
C ILE A 167 -1.47 -26.05 -15.71
N SER A 168 -1.91 -26.92 -16.62
CA SER A 168 -1.62 -28.37 -16.54
C SER A 168 -0.13 -28.70 -16.58
N SER A 169 0.71 -27.78 -17.07
CA SER A 169 2.18 -27.92 -17.12
C SER A 169 2.89 -27.13 -16.01
N PHE A 170 2.16 -26.61 -15.01
CA PHE A 170 2.76 -25.82 -13.95
C PHE A 170 3.71 -26.69 -13.08
N PRO A 171 4.91 -26.21 -12.75
CA PRO A 171 5.88 -27.00 -11.99
C PRO A 171 5.41 -27.24 -10.54
N ASN A 172 5.79 -28.37 -9.95
CA ASN A 172 5.43 -28.79 -8.59
C ASN A 172 3.95 -29.16 -8.39
N LEU A 173 3.28 -29.55 -9.47
CA LEU A 173 2.03 -30.31 -9.39
C LEU A 173 2.39 -31.79 -9.24
N ASP A 174 1.62 -32.53 -8.44
CA ASP A 174 1.81 -33.97 -8.29
C ASP A 174 1.47 -34.65 -9.63
N ASP A 175 2.31 -35.57 -10.13
CA ASP A 175 2.18 -36.16 -11.48
C ASP A 175 0.85 -36.92 -11.70
N SER A 176 0.11 -37.19 -10.62
CA SER A 176 -1.21 -37.81 -10.61
C SER A 176 -2.39 -36.82 -10.69
N ALA A 177 -2.13 -35.52 -10.58
CA ALA A 177 -3.17 -34.50 -10.50
C ALA A 177 -3.71 -34.13 -11.89
N ASN A 178 -4.83 -34.74 -12.28
CA ASN A 178 -5.62 -34.22 -13.40
C ASN A 178 -6.31 -32.93 -12.97
N ILE A 179 -5.67 -31.78 -13.22
CA ILE A 179 -6.18 -30.47 -12.82
C ILE A 179 -7.28 -30.03 -13.78
N VAL A 180 -8.52 -30.15 -13.30
CA VAL A 180 -9.70 -29.62 -13.99
C VAL A 180 -10.14 -28.36 -13.26
N LEU A 181 -10.14 -27.21 -13.95
CA LEU A 181 -10.64 -25.93 -13.43
C LEU A 181 -11.90 -25.56 -14.21
N ASP A 182 -12.95 -25.20 -13.49
CA ASP A 182 -14.27 -24.89 -14.06
C ASP A 182 -14.84 -23.54 -13.62
N GLN A 183 -14.08 -22.79 -12.82
CA GLN A 183 -14.46 -21.45 -12.35
C GLN A 183 -13.35 -20.44 -12.62
N LEU A 184 -13.74 -19.28 -13.15
CA LEU A 184 -12.88 -18.12 -13.38
C LEU A 184 -13.48 -16.86 -12.76
N THR A 185 -12.69 -16.16 -11.95
CA THR A 185 -13.00 -14.81 -11.45
C THR A 185 -12.08 -13.80 -12.13
N VAL A 186 -12.61 -12.71 -12.66
CA VAL A 186 -11.82 -11.60 -13.21
C VAL A 186 -11.96 -10.40 -12.29
N ASN A 187 -10.84 -9.95 -11.72
CA ASN A 187 -10.79 -8.77 -10.85
C ASN A 187 -10.02 -7.64 -11.53
N GLU A 188 -10.55 -6.42 -11.46
CA GLU A 188 -9.90 -5.20 -11.94
C GLU A 188 -9.63 -4.27 -10.75
N TYR A 189 -8.39 -3.81 -10.64
CA TYR A 189 -7.91 -2.96 -9.56
C TYR A 189 -7.41 -1.63 -10.14
N PRO A 190 -8.19 -0.55 -10.01
CA PRO A 190 -7.70 0.80 -10.23
C PRO A 190 -6.58 1.17 -9.24
N THR A 191 -5.77 2.18 -9.56
CA THR A 191 -4.69 2.64 -8.68
C THR A 191 -5.20 3.00 -7.27
N GLY A 192 -4.61 2.41 -6.23
CA GLY A 192 -5.01 2.63 -4.83
C GLY A 192 -6.09 1.68 -4.32
N VAL A 193 -6.74 0.91 -5.20
CA VAL A 193 -7.70 -0.12 -4.80
C VAL A 193 -6.94 -1.43 -4.52
N GLY A 194 -7.25 -2.02 -3.38
CA GLY A 194 -6.72 -3.30 -2.91
C GLY A 194 -7.80 -4.35 -2.77
N LEU A 195 -7.50 -5.36 -1.97
CA LEU A 195 -8.37 -6.49 -1.64
C LEU A 195 -8.17 -6.84 -0.18
N SER A 196 -9.20 -6.74 0.66
CA SER A 196 -9.14 -7.01 2.10
C SER A 196 -8.63 -8.44 2.41
N PRO A 197 -8.01 -8.67 3.59
CA PRO A 197 -7.48 -9.98 3.93
C PRO A 197 -8.60 -11.02 4.02
N HIS A 198 -8.44 -12.14 3.32
CA HIS A 198 -9.41 -13.24 3.35
C HIS A 198 -8.77 -14.57 2.92
N VAL A 199 -9.47 -15.67 3.19
CA VAL A 199 -9.21 -16.99 2.62
C VAL A 199 -10.38 -17.34 1.70
N ASP A 200 -10.09 -17.97 0.55
CA ASP A 200 -11.14 -18.45 -0.33
C ASP A 200 -11.93 -19.58 0.35
N THR A 201 -13.27 -19.49 0.31
CA THR A 201 -14.18 -20.41 1.01
C THR A 201 -13.83 -21.87 0.77
N HIS A 202 -13.67 -22.65 1.85
CA HIS A 202 -13.18 -24.03 1.77
C HIS A 202 -14.23 -24.95 1.17
N SER A 203 -15.50 -24.74 1.51
CA SER A 203 -16.63 -25.49 0.94
C SER A 203 -16.88 -25.22 -0.56
N ALA A 204 -16.47 -24.05 -1.06
CA ALA A 204 -16.79 -23.62 -2.42
C ALA A 204 -15.81 -24.16 -3.46
N PHE A 205 -14.53 -24.28 -3.11
CA PHE A 205 -13.47 -24.59 -4.07
C PHE A 205 -12.57 -25.74 -3.60
N GLU A 206 -11.93 -26.44 -4.54
CA GLU A 206 -10.96 -27.49 -4.25
C GLU A 206 -9.58 -26.93 -3.88
N GLY A 207 -8.54 -27.78 -3.86
CA GLY A 207 -7.23 -27.49 -3.26
C GLY A 207 -6.33 -26.53 -4.03
N PHE A 208 -6.56 -26.31 -5.32
CA PHE A 208 -5.71 -25.47 -6.17
C PHE A 208 -6.40 -24.19 -6.59
N ILE A 209 -5.72 -23.06 -6.38
CA ILE A 209 -6.17 -21.73 -6.79
C ILE A 209 -5.05 -21.06 -7.57
N PHE A 210 -5.30 -20.78 -8.84
CA PHE A 210 -4.33 -20.15 -9.74
C PHE A 210 -4.75 -18.71 -9.98
N SER A 211 -3.84 -17.75 -9.82
CA SER A 211 -4.10 -16.32 -10.03
C SER A 211 -3.08 -15.71 -10.99
N LEU A 212 -3.52 -15.47 -12.24
CA LEU A 212 -2.75 -14.80 -13.28
C LEU A 212 -2.84 -13.28 -13.09
N SER A 213 -1.70 -12.60 -12.95
CA SER A 213 -1.60 -11.15 -12.86
C SER A 213 -1.34 -10.53 -14.24
N LEU A 214 -2.09 -9.49 -14.61
CA LEU A 214 -2.04 -8.83 -15.92
C LEU A 214 -2.08 -7.30 -15.77
N ALA A 215 -1.62 -6.60 -16.79
CA ALA A 215 -1.62 -5.15 -17.00
C ALA A 215 -0.75 -4.32 -16.04
N GLY A 216 -0.75 -4.64 -14.75
CA GLY A 216 -0.06 -3.86 -13.73
C GLY A 216 0.44 -4.73 -12.58
N PRO A 217 1.59 -4.37 -11.98
CA PRO A 217 2.11 -5.09 -10.82
C PRO A 217 1.34 -4.74 -9.55
N CYS A 218 1.47 -5.59 -8.53
CA CYS A 218 1.16 -5.23 -7.14
C CYS A 218 1.98 -6.06 -6.16
N ILE A 219 1.91 -5.70 -4.87
CA ILE A 219 2.25 -6.60 -3.78
C ILE A 219 1.00 -7.36 -3.34
N MET A 220 1.15 -8.64 -3.02
CA MET A 220 0.17 -9.42 -2.25
C MET A 220 0.79 -9.81 -0.90
N GLU A 221 0.11 -9.49 0.19
CA GLU A 221 0.48 -9.93 1.54
C GLU A 221 -0.29 -11.20 1.91
N PHE A 222 0.33 -12.02 2.74
CA PHE A 222 -0.22 -13.20 3.36
C PHE A 222 -0.14 -13.03 4.88
N ARG A 223 -1.25 -13.30 5.57
CA ARG A 223 -1.38 -13.19 7.02
C ARG A 223 -1.82 -14.53 7.62
N GLN A 224 -1.05 -15.04 8.57
CA GLN A 224 -1.40 -16.23 9.35
C GLN A 224 -1.52 -15.83 10.80
N TYR A 225 -2.70 -16.03 11.38
CA TYR A 225 -3.02 -15.56 12.71
C TYR A 225 -2.76 -16.66 13.73
N ALA A 226 -2.24 -16.29 14.90
CA ALA A 226 -2.11 -17.24 15.99
C ALA A 226 -3.50 -17.68 16.49
N GLU A 227 -3.61 -18.92 16.98
CA GLU A 227 -4.86 -19.62 17.30
C GLU A 227 -5.75 -18.93 18.35
N CYS A 228 -5.29 -17.85 19.00
CA CYS A 228 -6.02 -17.10 20.03
C CYS A 228 -6.51 -15.70 19.61
N ALA A 229 -6.26 -15.22 18.38
CA ALA A 229 -6.59 -13.85 18.00
C ALA A 229 -8.02 -13.63 17.43
N TRP A 230 -8.74 -14.72 17.12
CA TRP A 230 -10.03 -14.66 16.41
C TRP A 230 -11.28 -14.94 17.26
N LEU A 231 -11.11 -15.29 18.53
CA LEU A 231 -12.26 -15.45 19.42
C LEU A 231 -12.76 -14.06 19.83
N PRO A 232 -14.04 -13.70 19.57
CA PRO A 232 -14.61 -12.49 20.15
C PRO A 232 -14.61 -12.69 21.67
N ASN A 233 -13.86 -11.86 22.39
CA ASN A 233 -13.82 -11.89 23.85
C ASN A 233 -15.22 -11.59 24.42
N HIS A 234 -15.96 -12.64 24.74
CA HIS A 234 -17.13 -12.57 25.61
C HIS A 234 -16.67 -12.80 27.05
N THR A 235 -15.98 -11.83 27.65
CA THR A 235 -15.97 -11.61 29.10
C THR A 235 -15.59 -10.17 29.41
N SER A 236 -16.61 -9.41 29.78
CA SER A 236 -16.51 -8.08 30.37
C SER A 236 -15.85 -8.12 31.74
N SER A 237 -14.74 -7.39 31.92
CA SER A 237 -14.37 -6.74 33.19
C SER A 237 -13.40 -5.58 32.93
N PRO A 238 -13.69 -4.35 33.39
CA PRO A 238 -12.86 -3.19 33.10
C PRO A 238 -11.75 -3.07 34.14
N SER A 239 -10.50 -3.27 33.73
CA SER A 239 -9.36 -2.75 34.46
C SER A 239 -8.46 -1.99 33.50
N MET A 240 -8.29 -0.71 33.81
CA MET A 240 -7.42 0.21 33.09
C MET A 240 -6.01 -0.35 33.00
N LYS A 241 -5.57 -0.66 31.78
CA LYS A 241 -4.15 -0.62 31.43
C LYS A 241 -4.01 0.25 30.18
N MET A 242 -3.37 1.38 30.40
CA MET A 242 -2.83 2.27 29.39
C MET A 242 -1.81 1.48 28.57
N GLN A 243 -2.17 1.07 27.36
CA GLN A 243 -1.31 0.32 26.45
C GLN A 243 -0.63 1.28 25.47
N SER A 244 0.70 1.14 25.39
CA SER A 244 1.58 1.75 24.41
C SER A 244 1.31 1.19 22.99
N PRO A 245 1.74 1.87 21.91
CA PRO A 245 1.42 1.47 20.53
C PRO A 245 2.21 0.26 19.98
N GLU A 246 2.83 -0.56 20.82
CA GLU A 246 3.78 -1.62 20.39
C GLU A 246 3.24 -3.05 20.51
N ASP A 247 1.93 -3.24 20.72
CA ASP A 247 1.33 -4.52 21.15
C ASP A 247 0.48 -5.25 20.07
N ASP A 248 0.77 -5.10 18.77
CA ASP A 248 -0.13 -5.60 17.70
C ASP A 248 0.56 -6.45 16.60
N LYS A 249 1.18 -7.58 16.98
CA LYS A 249 1.50 -8.65 16.01
C LYS A 249 0.86 -9.97 16.42
N SER A 250 -0.47 -9.98 16.44
CA SER A 250 -1.29 -11.18 16.60
C SER A 250 -1.23 -12.16 15.40
N PHE A 251 -0.45 -11.82 14.36
CA PHE A 251 -0.32 -12.61 13.14
C PHE A 251 1.05 -12.49 12.47
N LEU A 252 1.50 -13.57 11.85
CA LEU A 252 2.66 -13.62 10.96
C LEU A 252 2.28 -13.01 9.61
N ARG A 253 3.15 -12.13 9.08
CA ARG A 253 2.96 -11.46 7.79
C ARG A 253 4.09 -11.79 6.83
N ARG A 254 3.74 -12.03 5.58
CA ARG A 254 4.68 -12.23 4.46
C ARG A 254 4.17 -11.49 3.24
N ALA A 255 5.03 -11.02 2.35
CA ALA A 255 4.61 -10.24 1.19
C ALA A 255 5.38 -10.64 -0.07
N ILE A 256 4.67 -10.81 -1.19
CA ILE A 256 5.26 -11.14 -2.49
C ILE A 256 4.93 -10.06 -3.52
N TYR A 257 5.91 -9.76 -4.36
CA TYR A 257 5.70 -8.95 -5.55
C TYR A 257 5.12 -9.80 -6.69
N LEU A 258 4.00 -9.35 -7.26
CA LEU A 258 3.33 -9.98 -8.39
C LEU A 258 3.53 -9.11 -9.64
N PRO A 259 4.50 -9.43 -10.51
CA PRO A 259 4.65 -8.72 -11.78
C PRO A 259 3.51 -9.07 -12.75
N PRO A 260 3.25 -8.23 -13.78
CA PRO A 260 2.40 -8.62 -14.89
C PRO A 260 2.90 -9.91 -15.55
N ARG A 261 1.98 -10.68 -16.14
CA ARG A 261 2.21 -11.97 -16.78
C ARG A 261 2.72 -13.08 -15.85
N SER A 262 2.58 -12.92 -14.54
CA SER A 262 2.92 -13.96 -13.57
C SER A 262 1.70 -14.77 -13.14
N MET A 263 1.90 -16.05 -12.86
CA MET A 263 0.90 -16.96 -12.33
C MET A 263 1.28 -17.34 -10.89
N LEU A 264 0.41 -17.01 -9.95
CA LEU A 264 0.51 -17.42 -8.55
C LEU A 264 -0.33 -18.69 -8.32
N LEU A 265 0.24 -19.70 -7.67
CA LEU A 265 -0.47 -20.89 -7.21
C LEU A 265 -0.56 -20.86 -5.68
N LEU A 266 -1.78 -20.97 -5.16
CA LEU A 266 -2.09 -21.28 -3.77
C LEU A 266 -2.57 -22.74 -3.70
N SER A 267 -1.86 -23.57 -2.94
CA SER A 267 -2.24 -24.92 -2.58
C SER A 267 -1.94 -25.20 -1.11
N GLY A 268 -2.49 -26.29 -0.56
CA GLY A 268 -2.22 -26.71 0.82
C GLY A 268 -2.40 -25.57 1.84
N GLU A 269 -1.40 -25.39 2.70
CA GLU A 269 -1.42 -24.37 3.77
C GLU A 269 -1.64 -22.94 3.22
N ALA A 270 -0.94 -22.55 2.15
CA ALA A 270 -1.09 -21.23 1.54
C ALA A 270 -2.53 -20.90 1.14
N ARG A 271 -3.31 -21.92 0.76
CA ARG A 271 -4.69 -21.81 0.28
C ARG A 271 -5.73 -21.92 1.40
N TYR A 272 -5.42 -22.64 2.48
CA TYR A 272 -6.38 -22.96 3.53
C TYR A 272 -6.15 -22.21 4.86
N ALA A 273 -4.93 -21.72 5.12
CA ALA A 273 -4.57 -21.13 6.41
C ALA A 273 -4.03 -19.69 6.34
N TRP A 274 -3.63 -19.23 5.15
CA TRP A 274 -3.08 -17.89 4.96
C TRP A 274 -4.10 -16.95 4.32
N HIS A 275 -4.41 -15.85 5.00
CA HIS A 275 -5.26 -14.80 4.47
C HIS A 275 -4.47 -13.98 3.47
N HIS A 276 -4.88 -13.99 2.21
CA HIS A 276 -4.25 -13.20 1.17
C HIS A 276 -4.92 -11.82 1.05
N TYR A 277 -4.10 -10.82 0.78
CA TYR A 277 -4.44 -9.40 0.87
C TYR A 277 -3.70 -8.61 -0.19
N ILE A 278 -4.35 -7.65 -0.85
CA ILE A 278 -3.67 -6.66 -1.69
C ILE A 278 -3.81 -5.31 -1.00
N PRO A 279 -2.70 -4.66 -0.58
CA PRO A 279 -2.77 -3.36 0.08
C PRO A 279 -3.47 -2.28 -0.74
N HIS A 280 -4.23 -1.38 -0.10
CA HIS A 280 -4.87 -0.23 -0.75
C HIS A 280 -3.87 0.92 -0.99
N HIS A 281 -2.79 0.63 -1.72
CA HIS A 281 -1.67 1.55 -1.94
C HIS A 281 -1.61 2.02 -3.40
N LYS A 282 -1.07 3.22 -3.60
CA LYS A 282 -0.72 3.75 -4.92
C LYS A 282 0.75 3.47 -5.30
N ILE A 283 1.55 3.14 -4.29
CA ILE A 283 3.00 2.95 -4.39
C ILE A 283 3.36 1.76 -3.50
N ASP A 284 4.15 0.86 -4.05
CA ASP A 284 4.67 -0.33 -3.40
C ASP A 284 6.19 -0.16 -3.23
N LEU A 285 6.72 -0.53 -2.07
CA LEU A 285 8.17 -0.61 -1.84
C LEU A 285 8.58 -2.08 -1.96
N VAL A 286 9.41 -2.39 -2.96
CA VAL A 286 9.87 -3.76 -3.23
C VAL A 286 11.38 -3.75 -3.15
N LYS A 287 11.93 -4.35 -2.09
CA LYS A 287 13.33 -4.18 -1.69
C LYS A 287 13.62 -2.66 -1.57
N ASP A 288 14.65 -2.17 -2.27
CA ASP A 288 15.01 -0.74 -2.28
C ASP A 288 14.37 0.05 -3.43
N SER A 289 13.46 -0.59 -4.18
CA SER A 289 12.83 0.00 -5.36
C SER A 289 11.39 0.44 -5.08
N VAL A 290 11.09 1.69 -5.41
CA VAL A 290 9.74 2.27 -5.31
C VAL A 290 8.99 2.01 -6.61
N ILE A 291 7.99 1.13 -6.56
CA ILE A 291 7.15 0.76 -7.70
C ILE A 291 5.83 1.51 -7.60
N ARG A 292 5.52 2.35 -8.59
CA ARG A 292 4.19 2.97 -8.69
C ARG A 292 3.22 1.97 -9.31
N ARG A 293 2.06 1.77 -8.68
CA ARG A 293 1.00 0.98 -9.30
C ARG A 293 0.52 1.69 -10.56
N GLY A 294 0.35 0.91 -11.63
CA GLY A 294 -0.20 1.41 -12.89
C GLY A 294 -1.62 1.93 -12.71
N SER A 295 -2.16 2.58 -13.75
CA SER A 295 -3.56 3.04 -13.79
C SER A 295 -4.55 1.89 -13.55
N ARG A 296 -4.14 0.66 -13.91
CA ARG A 296 -4.95 -0.55 -13.79
C ARG A 296 -4.09 -1.80 -13.60
N ARG A 297 -4.55 -2.71 -12.74
CA ARG A 297 -4.15 -4.12 -12.69
C ARG A 297 -5.39 -4.99 -12.94
N VAL A 298 -5.21 -6.12 -13.62
CA VAL A 298 -6.26 -7.14 -13.80
C VAL A 298 -5.72 -8.47 -13.28
N SER A 299 -6.56 -9.30 -12.67
CA SER A 299 -6.20 -10.69 -12.36
C SER A 299 -7.28 -11.67 -12.78
N PHE A 300 -6.85 -12.81 -13.31
CA PHE A 300 -7.71 -13.96 -13.59
C PHE A 300 -7.43 -15.05 -12.56
N THR A 301 -8.44 -15.39 -11.75
CA THR A 301 -8.34 -16.40 -10.70
C THR A 301 -9.12 -17.63 -11.12
N PHE A 302 -8.43 -18.73 -11.37
CA PHE A 302 -8.98 -20.01 -11.78
C PHE A 302 -9.06 -20.98 -10.61
N ARG A 303 -10.20 -21.67 -10.49
CA ARG A 303 -10.51 -22.60 -9.40
C ARG A 303 -11.32 -23.77 -9.94
N LYS A 304 -11.37 -24.84 -9.13
CA LYS A 304 -12.30 -25.95 -9.29
C LYS A 304 -13.39 -25.82 -8.23
N VAL A 305 -14.66 -25.78 -8.63
CA VAL A 305 -15.80 -25.80 -7.70
C VAL A 305 -15.85 -27.16 -7.00
N ARG A 306 -15.96 -27.13 -5.68
CA ARG A 306 -16.08 -28.34 -4.86
C ARG A 306 -17.52 -28.84 -4.85
N THR A 307 -17.71 -30.16 -4.89
CA THR A 307 -19.03 -30.81 -4.92
C THR A 307 -19.47 -31.42 -3.59
N GLY A 308 -18.58 -31.53 -2.60
CA GLY A 308 -18.84 -32.08 -1.27
C GLY A 308 -18.26 -31.23 -0.13
N PRO A 309 -18.39 -31.65 1.14
CA PRO A 309 -17.82 -30.92 2.26
C PRO A 309 -16.28 -30.91 2.20
N CYS A 310 -15.66 -29.83 2.69
CA CYS A 310 -14.21 -29.77 2.78
C CYS A 310 -13.68 -30.57 3.97
N GLN A 311 -12.65 -31.39 3.72
CA GLN A 311 -11.96 -32.23 4.72
C GLN A 311 -10.47 -31.87 4.82
N CYS A 312 -10.12 -30.60 4.65
CA CYS A 312 -8.73 -30.14 4.76
C CYS A 312 -8.17 -30.33 6.17
N GLU A 313 -6.84 -30.36 6.28
CA GLU A 313 -6.08 -30.45 7.54
C GLU A 313 -6.14 -29.18 8.41
N PHE A 314 -6.95 -28.20 8.01
CA PHE A 314 -7.06 -26.87 8.63
C PHE A 314 -8.50 -26.60 9.14
N PRO A 315 -9.06 -27.42 10.04
CA PRO A 315 -10.44 -27.28 10.53
C PRO A 315 -10.72 -25.91 11.18
N GLN A 316 -9.72 -25.28 11.78
CA GLN A 316 -9.82 -23.97 12.41
C GLN A 316 -10.11 -22.83 11.43
N TYR A 317 -9.88 -23.00 10.13
CA TYR A 317 -10.21 -22.02 9.10
C TYR A 317 -11.36 -22.48 8.19
N CYS A 318 -11.83 -23.72 8.38
CA CYS A 318 -12.72 -24.39 7.45
C CYS A 318 -14.20 -24.17 7.82
N ASP A 319 -14.95 -23.53 6.93
CA ASP A 319 -16.39 -23.33 7.08
C ASP A 319 -17.21 -24.63 7.01
N SER A 320 -16.69 -25.70 6.40
CA SER A 320 -17.36 -27.02 6.37
C SER A 320 -17.18 -27.86 7.63
N GLN A 321 -16.18 -27.55 8.46
CA GLN A 321 -15.81 -28.35 9.63
C GLN A 321 -16.10 -27.63 10.96
N ARG A 322 -16.75 -26.46 10.89
CA ARG A 322 -17.15 -25.61 12.01
C ARG A 322 -18.66 -25.60 12.18
#